data_AF-A0A158KY49-F1
#
_entry.id   AF-A0A158KY49-F1
#
_cell.length_a   1.000
_cell.length_b   1.000
_cell.length_c   1.000
_cell.angle_alpha   90.00
_cell.angle_beta   90.00
_cell.angle_gamma   90.00
#
_symmetry.space_group_name_H-M   'P 1'
#
loop_
_entity.id
_entity.type
_entity.pdbx_description
1 polymer ?
#
loop_
_entity_poly.entity_id
_entity_poly.type
_entity_poly.pdbx_seq_one_letter_code
_entity_poly.pdbx_strand_id
1 'polypeptide(L)'
;MLAYLSRYTHRVAISNQRLIALDERGVTFRWKDYRAKGRTRYKTMTLEAGEFMRRFLLHVLPGGSHRIRHYGLLANPVRRTNLAKIRELLNVVPEANNKSDDPRNTVPSVFVCRHCGAPMIVIEILERTAPIRAPPVRRGDT
;
A
#
# COMPACT_ATOMS: atom_id res chain seq x y z
N MET A 1 -2.94 19.43 -14.38
CA MET A 1 -2.51 18.78 -13.11
C MET A 1 -3.70 18.31 -12.26
N LEU A 2 -4.78 19.09 -12.11
CA LEU A 2 -6.00 18.73 -11.36
C LEU A 2 -6.68 17.41 -11.80
N ALA A 3 -6.89 17.21 -13.11
CA ALA A 3 -7.54 16.01 -13.62
C ALA A 3 -6.70 14.72 -13.44
N TYR A 4 -5.40 14.86 -13.23
CA TYR A 4 -4.53 13.73 -12.92
C TYR A 4 -4.69 13.35 -11.44
N LEU A 5 -4.67 14.33 -10.54
CA LEU A 5 -4.79 14.09 -9.10
C LEU A 5 -6.21 13.60 -8.71
N SER A 6 -7.27 14.16 -9.30
CA SER A 6 -8.66 13.75 -9.01
C SER A 6 -8.95 12.29 -9.37
N ARG A 7 -8.36 11.78 -10.46
CA ARG A 7 -8.48 10.37 -10.85
C ARG A 7 -7.79 9.42 -9.87
N TYR A 8 -6.83 9.91 -9.10
CA TYR A 8 -6.04 9.11 -8.18
C TYR A 8 -6.64 9.04 -6.77
N THR A 9 -7.44 10.04 -6.39
CA THR A 9 -8.24 10.04 -5.16
C THR A 9 -9.63 9.42 -5.36
N HIS A 10 -10.26 9.63 -6.53
CA HIS A 10 -11.66 9.26 -6.77
C HIS A 10 -11.88 7.90 -7.47
N ARG A 11 -10.82 7.27 -8.02
CA ARG A 11 -10.94 5.92 -8.61
C ARG A 11 -10.34 4.87 -7.68
N VAL A 12 -11.22 4.07 -7.08
CA VAL A 12 -10.87 3.09 -6.03
C VAL A 12 -10.21 1.85 -6.63
N ALA A 13 -10.96 1.06 -7.41
CA ALA A 13 -10.53 -0.22 -7.99
C ALA A 13 -10.79 -0.30 -9.51
N ILE A 14 -12.04 -0.05 -9.92
CA ILE A 14 -12.51 -0.12 -11.31
C ILE A 14 -13.53 1.02 -11.55
N SER A 15 -13.63 1.50 -12.78
CA SER A 15 -14.63 2.52 -13.15
C SER A 15 -15.90 1.87 -13.72
N ASN A 16 -17.07 2.44 -13.47
CA ASN A 16 -18.36 1.92 -13.95
C ASN A 16 -18.39 1.66 -15.46
N GLN A 17 -17.79 2.52 -16.29
CA GLN A 17 -17.67 2.32 -17.74
C GLN A 17 -16.95 1.03 -18.18
N ARG A 18 -16.27 0.34 -17.25
CA ARG A 18 -15.60 -0.93 -17.51
C ARG A 18 -16.46 -2.13 -17.13
N LEU A 19 -17.53 -1.97 -16.35
CA LEU A 19 -18.48 -3.04 -16.08
C LEU A 19 -19.33 -3.24 -17.33
N ILE A 20 -19.47 -4.50 -17.78
CA ILE A 20 -20.21 -4.87 -18.99
C ILE A 20 -21.52 -5.54 -18.61
N ALA A 21 -21.47 -6.53 -17.70
CA ALA A 21 -22.64 -7.31 -17.31
C ALA A 21 -22.48 -7.86 -15.89
N LEU A 22 -23.61 -8.12 -15.25
CA LEU A 22 -23.76 -8.89 -14.02
C LEU A 22 -24.89 -9.89 -14.26
N ASP A 23 -24.57 -11.18 -14.25
CA ASP A 23 -25.53 -12.27 -14.44
C ASP A 23 -25.17 -13.45 -13.52
N GLU A 24 -25.86 -14.58 -13.68
CA GLU A 24 -25.63 -15.82 -12.91
C GLU A 24 -24.20 -16.38 -13.06
N ARG A 25 -23.48 -16.01 -14.12
CA ARG A 25 -22.08 -16.40 -14.35
C ARG A 25 -21.10 -15.47 -13.65
N GLY A 26 -21.57 -14.31 -13.17
CA GLY A 26 -20.81 -13.36 -12.36
C GLY A 26 -20.68 -11.97 -12.99
N VAL A 27 -19.59 -11.28 -12.66
CA VAL A 27 -19.31 -9.89 -13.07
C VAL A 27 -18.36 -9.88 -14.26
N THR A 28 -18.82 -9.36 -15.39
CA THR A 28 -18.03 -9.20 -16.61
C THR A 28 -17.52 -7.77 -16.74
N PHE A 29 -16.21 -7.58 -16.94
CA PHE A 29 -15.61 -6.25 -17.04
C PHE A 29 -14.40 -6.16 -17.99
N ARG A 30 -14.19 -4.96 -18.52
CA ARG A 30 -13.02 -4.59 -19.33
C ARG A 30 -11.84 -4.25 -18.45
N TRP A 31 -10.69 -4.85 -18.75
CA TRP A 31 -9.42 -4.57 -18.11
C TRP A 31 -8.35 -4.23 -19.13
N LYS A 32 -7.25 -3.63 -18.65
CA LYS A 32 -6.10 -3.28 -19.48
C LYS A 32 -4.98 -4.28 -19.22
N ASP A 33 -4.63 -5.04 -20.25
CA ASP A 33 -3.43 -5.87 -20.28
C ASP A 33 -2.20 -4.97 -20.51
N TYR A 34 -1.44 -4.75 -19.43
CA TYR A 34 -0.23 -3.93 -19.47
C TYR A 34 0.93 -4.62 -20.19
N ARG A 35 0.85 -5.94 -20.43
CA ARG A 35 1.86 -6.71 -21.17
C ARG A 35 1.66 -6.58 -22.68
N ALA A 36 0.43 -6.33 -23.13
CA ALA A 36 0.09 -6.12 -24.54
C ALA A 36 0.28 -4.65 -24.96
N LYS A 37 0.89 -4.44 -26.14
CA LYS A 37 1.07 -3.12 -26.76
C LYS A 37 -0.05 -2.82 -27.75
N GLY A 38 -0.35 -1.52 -27.96
CA GLY A 38 -1.29 -1.08 -28.98
C GLY A 38 -2.77 -1.31 -28.64
N ARG A 39 -3.61 -1.47 -29.68
CA ARG A 39 -5.08 -1.53 -29.58
C ARG A 39 -5.61 -2.79 -28.88
N THR A 40 -4.83 -3.88 -28.85
CA THR A 40 -5.19 -5.17 -28.23
C THR A 40 -5.03 -5.22 -26.71
N ARG A 41 -4.60 -4.10 -26.10
CA ARG A 41 -4.39 -4.00 -24.65
C ARG A 41 -5.66 -3.99 -23.82
N TYR A 42 -6.85 -3.83 -24.42
CA TYR A 42 -8.11 -3.88 -23.68
C TYR A 42 -8.77 -5.24 -23.89
N LYS A 43 -9.00 -5.96 -22.81
CA LYS A 43 -9.58 -7.30 -22.80
C LYS A 43 -10.78 -7.34 -21.87
N THR A 44 -11.63 -8.34 -22.02
CA THR A 44 -12.77 -8.60 -21.14
C THR A 44 -12.48 -9.85 -20.32
N MET A 45 -12.92 -9.89 -19.06
CA MET A 45 -12.95 -11.10 -18.25
C MET A 45 -14.22 -11.14 -17.40
N THR A 46 -14.60 -12.33 -16.97
CA THR A 46 -15.71 -12.57 -16.05
C THR A 46 -15.15 -13.22 -14.78
N LEU A 47 -15.56 -12.73 -13.62
CA LEU A 47 -15.26 -13.32 -12.32
C LEU A 47 -16.56 -13.64 -11.61
N GLU A 48 -16.53 -14.69 -10.78
CA GLU A 48 -17.58 -14.92 -9.79
C GLU A 48 -17.75 -13.67 -8.90
N ALA A 49 -18.99 -13.40 -8.46
CA ALA A 49 -19.36 -12.15 -7.79
C ALA A 49 -18.60 -11.95 -6.46
N GLY A 50 -18.45 -13.00 -5.65
CA GLY A 50 -17.66 -13.03 -4.43
C GLY A 50 -16.18 -12.71 -4.67
N GLU A 51 -15.55 -13.32 -5.68
CA GLU A 51 -14.15 -13.02 -6.02
C GLU A 51 -13.99 -11.58 -6.56
N PHE A 52 -14.97 -11.07 -7.32
CA PHE A 52 -14.99 -9.66 -7.72
C PHE A 52 -15.04 -8.74 -6.49
N MET A 53 -15.95 -9.01 -5.54
CA MET A 53 -16.11 -8.23 -4.32
C MET A 53 -14.85 -8.29 -3.44
N ARG A 54 -14.26 -9.47 -3.25
CA ARG A 54 -13.01 -9.65 -2.52
C ARG A 54 -11.89 -8.79 -3.10
N ARG A 55 -11.70 -8.80 -4.43
CA ARG A 55 -10.70 -7.95 -5.10
C ARG A 55 -11.02 -6.46 -5.02
N PHE A 56 -12.29 -6.09 -5.10
CA PHE A 56 -12.72 -4.71 -4.98
C PHE A 56 -12.38 -4.13 -3.61
N LEU A 57 -12.67 -4.88 -2.55
CA LEU A 57 -12.46 -4.46 -1.16
C LEU A 57 -10.97 -4.28 -0.81
N LEU A 58 -10.04 -4.98 -1.48
CA LEU A 58 -8.59 -4.73 -1.33
C LEU A 58 -8.17 -3.30 -1.69
N HIS A 59 -8.99 -2.57 -2.43
CA HIS A 59 -8.72 -1.20 -2.80
C HIS A 59 -9.37 -0.19 -1.85
N VAL A 60 -10.27 -0.63 -0.97
CA VAL A 60 -10.90 0.25 0.01
C VAL A 60 -9.94 0.40 1.19
N LEU A 61 -9.56 1.64 1.47
CA LEU A 61 -8.71 1.94 2.62
C LEU A 61 -9.54 1.84 3.91
N PRO A 62 -9.00 1.28 5.00
CA PRO A 62 -9.66 1.31 6.30
C PRO A 62 -10.01 2.75 6.73
N GLY A 63 -11.06 2.91 7.53
CA GLY A 63 -11.48 4.21 8.04
C GLY A 63 -10.32 4.96 8.72
N GLY A 64 -10.21 6.27 8.47
CA GLY A 64 -9.13 7.11 8.99
C GLY A 64 -7.82 7.06 8.19
N SER A 65 -7.73 6.26 7.12
CA SER A 65 -6.57 6.23 6.24
C SER A 65 -6.81 6.94 4.90
N HIS A 66 -5.90 7.82 4.51
CA HIS A 66 -5.99 8.59 3.26
C HIS A 66 -5.06 8.01 2.19
N ARG A 67 -5.57 7.88 0.98
CA ARG A 67 -4.79 7.44 -0.18
C ARG A 67 -3.96 8.62 -0.72
N ILE A 68 -2.79 8.89 -0.13
CA ILE A 68 -1.85 9.90 -0.63
C ILE A 68 -0.78 9.21 -1.49
N ARG A 69 -0.69 9.59 -2.77
CA ARG A 69 0.49 9.28 -3.59
C ARG A 69 1.41 10.50 -3.55
N HIS A 70 2.53 10.39 -2.83
CA HIS A 70 3.54 11.44 -2.80
C HIS A 70 4.16 11.60 -4.20
N TYR A 71 4.12 12.82 -4.72
CA TYR A 71 4.85 13.25 -5.91
C TYR A 71 5.90 14.30 -5.51
N GLY A 72 6.98 14.43 -6.28
CA GLY A 72 8.09 15.35 -5.98
C GLY A 72 9.20 14.70 -5.15
N LEU A 73 9.88 15.51 -4.36
CA LEU A 73 11.14 15.17 -3.69
C LEU A 73 11.02 13.91 -2.79
N LEU A 74 9.86 13.69 -2.18
CA LEU A 74 9.59 12.55 -1.28
C LEU A 74 8.80 11.40 -1.95
N ALA A 75 8.66 11.41 -3.28
CA ALA A 75 7.98 10.33 -4.00
C ALA A 75 8.74 8.99 -3.85
N ASN A 76 8.03 7.90 -3.53
CA ASN A 76 8.65 6.63 -3.14
C ASN A 76 9.79 6.12 -4.04
N PRO A 77 9.70 6.17 -5.39
CA PRO A 77 10.79 5.72 -6.26
C PRO A 77 12.10 6.51 -6.10
N VAL A 78 12.01 7.79 -5.77
CA VAL A 78 13.16 8.72 -5.66
C VAL A 78 13.46 9.12 -4.22
N ARG A 79 12.58 8.76 -3.28
CA ARG A 79 12.60 9.21 -1.88
C ARG A 79 13.93 8.93 -1.21
N ARG A 80 14.50 7.73 -1.40
CA ARG A 80 15.76 7.32 -0.75
C ARG A 80 16.93 8.18 -1.24
N THR A 81 17.08 8.32 -2.56
CA THR A 81 18.14 9.12 -3.18
C THR A 81 18.01 10.60 -2.85
N ASN A 82 16.79 11.14 -2.93
CA ASN A 82 16.54 12.55 -2.62
C ASN A 82 16.76 12.86 -1.14
N LEU A 83 16.33 11.99 -0.23
CA LEU A 83 16.58 12.18 1.21
C LEU A 83 18.07 12.18 1.54
N ALA A 84 18.87 11.34 0.88
CA ALA A 84 20.33 11.38 1.05
C ALA A 84 20.90 12.73 0.61
N LYS A 85 20.52 13.19 -0.59
CA LYS A 85 20.98 14.46 -1.15
C LYS A 85 20.55 15.68 -0.34
N ILE A 86 19.34 15.67 0.22
CA ILE A 86 18.86 16.74 1.11
C ILE A 86 19.70 16.81 2.39
N ARG A 87 20.02 15.66 3.01
CA ARG A 87 20.84 15.64 4.23
C ARG A 87 22.25 16.16 3.97
N GLU A 88 22.84 15.80 2.84
CA GLU A 88 24.12 16.32 2.39
C GLU A 88 24.08 17.85 2.21
N LEU A 89 23.09 18.37 1.47
CA LEU A 89 22.94 19.81 1.23
C LEU A 89 22.63 20.62 2.49
N LEU A 90 21.91 20.04 3.44
CA LEU A 90 21.63 20.66 4.73
C LEU A 90 22.74 20.44 5.77
N ASN A 91 23.82 19.75 5.39
CA ASN A 91 24.95 19.41 6.27
C ASN A 91 24.52 18.68 7.56
N VAL A 92 23.47 17.86 7.46
CA VAL A 92 22.92 17.10 8.60
C VAL A 92 23.69 15.80 8.71
N VAL A 93 24.45 15.64 9.80
CA VAL A 93 25.09 14.37 10.16
C VAL A 93 23.98 13.34 10.43
N PRO A 94 23.97 12.17 9.76
CA PRO A 94 23.00 11.14 10.08
C PRO A 94 23.23 10.70 11.52
N GLU A 95 22.20 10.82 12.37
CA GLU A 95 22.26 10.25 13.73
C GLU A 95 22.61 8.77 13.60
N ALA A 96 23.72 8.38 14.23
CA ALA A 96 24.00 6.97 14.43
C ALA A 96 22.82 6.40 15.19
N ASN A 97 22.21 5.32 14.69
CA ASN A 97 21.24 4.53 15.43
C ASN A 97 21.98 3.92 16.62
N ASN A 98 22.14 4.69 17.69
CA ASN A 98 22.46 4.18 19.00
C ASN A 98 21.18 3.55 19.53
N LYS A 99 20.84 2.38 18.98
CA LYS A 99 20.05 1.41 19.73
C LYS A 99 20.93 0.99 20.89
N SER A 100 20.89 1.73 21.98
CA SER A 100 21.29 1.21 23.27
C SER A 100 20.30 0.12 23.61
N ASP A 101 20.67 -1.14 23.35
CA ASP A 101 20.07 -2.31 23.97
C ASP A 101 20.44 -2.29 25.46
N ASP A 102 19.85 -1.36 26.22
CA ASP A 102 19.87 -1.41 27.67
C ASP A 102 18.55 -2.06 28.14
N PRO A 103 18.57 -3.32 28.60
CA PRO A 103 17.37 -4.05 29.02
C PRO A 103 16.75 -3.52 30.34
N ARG A 104 17.30 -2.46 30.94
CA ARG A 104 16.83 -1.91 32.23
C ARG A 104 15.93 -0.69 32.14
N ASN A 105 15.67 -0.16 30.96
CA ASN A 105 14.73 0.94 30.81
C ASN A 105 13.33 0.39 30.58
N THR A 106 12.63 0.04 31.66
CA THR A 106 11.21 -0.35 31.63
C THR A 106 10.38 0.89 31.26
N VAL A 107 10.33 1.19 29.97
CA VAL A 107 9.47 2.26 29.43
C VAL A 107 8.04 1.95 29.89
N PRO A 108 7.35 2.89 30.57
CA PRO A 108 5.96 2.70 30.96
C PRO A 108 5.14 2.27 29.74
N SER A 109 4.29 1.26 29.88
CA SER A 109 3.50 0.75 28.76
C SER A 109 2.67 1.89 28.17
N VAL A 110 3.01 2.31 26.94
CA VAL A 110 2.26 3.35 26.20
C VAL A 110 0.81 2.90 25.94
N PHE A 111 0.55 1.59 26.04
CA PHE A 111 -0.76 1.00 25.87
C PHE A 111 -1.51 0.95 27.20
N VAL A 112 -2.50 1.82 27.32
CA VAL A 112 -3.48 1.81 28.42
C VAL A 112 -4.84 1.36 27.90
N CYS A 113 -5.54 0.55 28.68
CA CYS A 113 -6.90 0.12 28.34
C CYS A 113 -7.85 1.32 28.33
N ARG A 114 -8.58 1.55 27.24
CA ARG A 114 -9.53 2.66 27.11
C ARG A 114 -10.78 2.56 28.01
N HIS A 115 -11.03 1.39 28.60
CA HIS A 115 -12.18 1.14 29.47
C HIS A 115 -11.84 1.29 30.96
N CYS A 116 -10.67 0.84 31.39
CA CYS A 116 -10.30 0.82 32.81
C CYS A 116 -8.99 1.55 33.15
N GLY A 117 -8.25 2.07 32.15
CA GLY A 117 -6.98 2.78 32.36
C GLY A 117 -5.80 1.89 32.77
N ALA A 118 -6.02 0.58 32.94
CA ALA A 118 -4.97 -0.34 33.34
C ALA A 118 -3.85 -0.45 32.27
N PRO A 119 -2.58 -0.62 32.68
CA PRO A 119 -1.47 -0.85 31.76
C PRO A 119 -1.64 -2.19 31.05
N MET A 120 -1.45 -2.20 29.73
CA MET A 120 -1.48 -3.41 28.93
C MET A 120 -0.06 -3.93 28.70
N ILE A 121 0.12 -5.25 28.87
CA ILE A 121 1.36 -5.95 28.57
C ILE A 121 1.33 -6.48 27.13
N VAL A 122 2.45 -6.37 26.41
CA VAL A 122 2.61 -6.95 25.08
C VAL A 122 2.96 -8.43 25.27
N ILE A 123 2.05 -9.33 24.89
CA ILE A 123 2.27 -10.77 24.99
C ILE A 123 3.00 -11.36 23.78
N GLU A 124 2.83 -10.74 22.61
CA GLU A 124 3.42 -11.19 21.35
C GLU A 124 3.50 -10.03 20.35
N ILE A 125 4.57 -9.99 19.56
CA ILE A 125 4.69 -9.09 18.41
C ILE A 125 4.74 -9.97 17.17
N LEU A 126 3.64 -9.96 16.40
CA LEU A 126 3.58 -10.67 15.12
C LEU A 126 4.43 -9.92 14.09
N GLU A 127 5.61 -10.47 13.81
CA GLU A 127 6.47 -9.95 12.77
C GLU A 127 5.82 -10.09 11.39
N ARG A 128 6.09 -9.12 10.51
CA ARG A 128 5.61 -9.20 9.13
C ARG A 128 6.36 -10.31 8.41
N THR A 129 5.67 -11.42 8.14
CA THR A 129 6.21 -12.57 7.40
C THR A 129 6.54 -12.27 5.94
N ALA A 130 6.07 -11.15 5.38
CA ALA A 130 6.46 -10.70 4.05
C ALA A 130 6.42 -9.17 3.89
N PRO A 131 7.31 -8.57 3.06
CA PRO A 131 7.14 -7.19 2.63
C PRO A 131 5.86 -7.07 1.78
N ILE A 132 5.05 -6.02 2.03
CA ILE A 132 3.80 -5.69 1.30
C ILE A 132 4.00 -5.66 -0.23
N ARG A 133 5.25 -5.51 -0.69
CA ARG A 133 5.67 -5.65 -2.09
C ARG A 133 7.03 -6.31 -2.15
N ALA A 134 7.09 -7.64 -2.05
CA ALA A 134 8.24 -8.36 -2.56
C ALA A 134 8.41 -8.04 -4.06
N PRO A 135 9.62 -7.80 -4.58
CA PRO A 135 9.86 -7.79 -6.01
C PRO A 135 9.35 -9.12 -6.60
N PRO A 136 8.80 -9.14 -7.82
CA PRO A 136 8.44 -10.40 -8.45
C PRO A 136 9.67 -11.31 -8.50
N VAL A 137 9.51 -12.56 -8.08
CA VAL A 137 10.57 -13.59 -8.11
C VAL A 137 11.17 -13.59 -9.51
N ARG A 138 12.51 -13.46 -9.61
CA ARG A 138 13.20 -13.54 -10.89
C ARG A 138 12.95 -14.95 -11.44
N ARG A 139 12.48 -15.05 -12.68
CA ARG A 139 12.39 -16.36 -13.36
C ARG A 139 13.82 -16.89 -13.52
N GLY A 140 14.18 -17.95 -12.81
CA GLY A 140 15.49 -18.57 -12.93
C GLY A 140 15.94 -19.45 -11.76
N ASP A 141 15.44 -19.21 -10.55
CA ASP A 141 15.91 -19.98 -9.38
C ASP A 141 14.92 -21.11 -9.06
N THR A 142 15.13 -22.25 -9.72
CA THR A 142 14.80 -23.58 -9.19
C THR A 142 16.07 -24.21 -8.67
#